data_AF-A0A8C3UJN6-F1
#
_entry.id   AF-A0A8C3UJN6-F1
#
_cell.length_a   1.000
_cell.length_b   1.000
_cell.length_c   1.000
_cell.angle_alpha   90.00
_cell.angle_beta   90.00
_cell.angle_gamma   90.00
#
_symmetry.space_group_name_H-M   'P 1'
#
loop_
_entity.id
_entity.type
_entity.pdbx_description
1 polymer ?
#
loop_
_entity_poly.entity_id
_entity_poly.type
_entity_poly.pdbx_seq_one_letter_code
_entity_poly.pdbx_strand_id
1 'polypeptide(L)'
;MRRRGAAGAGGRLLLLLLPRGALLLLGVCNALSLEIKASPKVRAFVGEQVLLKCSFKSSSPITENLLVDWTYRPLTGGPMERVFHYQSIPYPTAAGRFKDRISWAGNVANGDASIAVQSPELSDNGTFICSVKNPPDVYHNLPQTVLLVTERGKLSSAALLSILVFAPSILVVVLLLVRMGRKFRAVKEKGKCGYKKSSIEVSDDRMCCMCELCVLHFGVKSP
;
A
#
# COMPACT_ATOMS: atom_id res chain seq x y z
N MET A 1 6.80 31.18 -103.14
CA MET A 1 5.64 31.97 -102.68
C MET A 1 5.23 31.48 -101.29
N ARG A 2 5.07 32.42 -100.34
CA ARG A 2 4.40 32.32 -99.02
C ARG A 2 3.29 31.25 -98.97
N ARG A 3 2.98 30.53 -97.87
CA ARG A 3 2.93 30.92 -96.44
C ARG A 3 2.50 29.72 -95.57
N ARG A 4 2.80 29.81 -94.26
CA ARG A 4 2.17 29.17 -93.07
C ARG A 4 2.37 27.64 -92.94
N GLY A 5 2.93 27.07 -91.88
CA GLY A 5 3.06 27.51 -90.48
C GLY A 5 2.03 26.76 -89.63
N ALA A 6 2.44 25.70 -88.92
CA ALA A 6 1.71 25.11 -87.81
C ALA A 6 2.67 24.30 -86.92
N ALA A 7 3.23 24.98 -85.91
CA ALA A 7 3.79 24.35 -84.74
C ALA A 7 2.65 23.97 -83.78
N GLY A 8 2.73 22.80 -83.16
CA GLY A 8 1.70 22.30 -82.24
C GLY A 8 2.16 21.09 -81.43
N ALA A 9 3.36 21.16 -80.83
CA ALA A 9 3.80 20.26 -79.77
C ALA A 9 3.72 21.02 -78.44
N GLY A 10 2.57 20.93 -77.78
CA GLY A 10 2.34 21.49 -76.44
C GLY A 10 1.99 20.36 -75.50
N GLY A 11 2.98 19.91 -74.73
CA GLY A 11 2.87 18.80 -73.79
C GLY A 11 1.71 19.00 -72.82
N ARG A 12 0.91 17.95 -72.65
CA ARG A 12 -0.03 17.84 -71.54
C ARG A 12 0.78 17.80 -70.25
N LEU A 13 0.85 18.94 -69.57
CA LEU A 13 1.29 19.05 -68.20
C LEU A 13 0.30 18.24 -67.35
N LEU A 14 0.64 16.98 -67.10
CA LEU A 14 -0.10 16.09 -66.21
C LEU A 14 0.13 16.60 -64.78
N LEU A 15 -0.65 17.61 -64.41
CA LEU A 15 -0.74 18.13 -63.05
C LEU A 15 -1.17 16.96 -62.17
N LEU A 16 -0.22 16.38 -61.42
CA LEU A 16 -0.48 15.40 -60.37
C LEU A 16 -1.26 16.10 -59.25
N LEU A 17 -2.56 16.28 -59.47
CA LEU A 17 -3.52 16.62 -58.44
C LEU A 17 -3.71 15.38 -57.57
N LEU A 18 -2.76 15.13 -56.66
CA LEU A 18 -3.06 14.31 -55.50
C LEU A 18 -4.27 14.96 -54.82
N PRO A 19 -5.41 14.28 -54.68
CA PRO A 19 -6.56 14.87 -54.03
C PRO A 19 -6.16 15.16 -52.59
N ARG A 20 -6.07 16.45 -52.25
CA ARG A 20 -5.91 16.96 -50.87
C ARG A 20 -6.98 16.42 -49.90
N GLY A 21 -7.98 15.68 -50.39
CA GLY A 21 -9.02 15.02 -49.62
C GLY A 21 -8.70 13.60 -49.12
N ALA A 22 -7.55 13.01 -49.45
CA ALA A 22 -7.22 11.66 -48.98
C ALA A 22 -6.71 11.60 -47.52
N LEU A 23 -6.68 12.72 -46.79
CA LEU A 23 -5.98 12.81 -45.50
C LEU A 23 -6.84 12.72 -44.23
N LEU A 24 -8.17 12.63 -44.25
CA LEU A 24 -8.94 12.70 -42.98
C LEU A 24 -10.15 11.76 -42.89
N LEU A 25 -9.92 10.46 -43.09
CA LEU A 25 -10.77 9.43 -42.48
C LEU A 25 -9.92 8.57 -41.54
N LEU A 26 -9.17 9.22 -40.64
CA LEU A 26 -8.86 8.62 -39.34
C LEU A 26 -10.16 8.62 -38.54
N GLY A 27 -11.07 7.71 -38.90
CA GLY A 27 -12.24 7.41 -38.09
C GLY A 27 -11.72 6.97 -36.73
N VAL A 28 -11.96 7.78 -35.70
CA VAL A 28 -11.79 7.35 -34.32
C VAL A 28 -12.84 6.26 -34.10
N CYS A 29 -12.46 5.00 -34.30
CA CYS A 29 -13.26 3.89 -33.83
C CYS A 29 -13.36 4.08 -32.31
N ASN A 30 -14.54 4.47 -31.82
CA ASN A 30 -14.84 4.38 -30.41
C ASN A 30 -14.75 2.89 -30.06
N ALA A 31 -13.60 2.47 -29.55
CA ALA A 31 -13.40 1.11 -29.10
C ALA A 31 -14.30 0.90 -27.88
N LEU A 32 -15.31 0.05 -28.03
CA LEU A 32 -16.14 -0.39 -26.93
C LEU A 32 -15.25 -1.14 -25.94
N SER A 33 -15.05 -0.56 -24.78
CA SER A 33 -14.02 -0.98 -23.83
C SER A 33 -14.56 -0.96 -22.41
N LEU A 34 -14.28 -2.05 -21.69
CA LEU A 34 -14.52 -2.19 -20.26
C LEU A 34 -13.21 -2.55 -19.56
N GLU A 35 -12.73 -1.64 -18.71
CA GLU A 35 -11.54 -1.83 -17.89
C GLU A 35 -11.96 -2.14 -16.46
N ILE A 36 -11.46 -3.24 -15.88
CA ILE A 36 -11.77 -3.64 -14.50
C ILE A 36 -10.50 -3.58 -13.66
N LYS A 37 -10.56 -3.01 -12.46
CA LYS A 37 -9.44 -2.91 -11.51
C LYS A 37 -9.82 -3.52 -10.19
N ALA A 38 -8.98 -4.39 -9.66
CA ALA A 38 -9.13 -4.91 -8.31
C ALA A 38 -7.79 -4.86 -7.57
N SER A 39 -7.83 -4.93 -6.24
CA SER A 39 -6.61 -5.08 -5.45
C SER A 39 -6.01 -6.46 -5.70
N PRO A 40 -4.74 -6.60 -6.08
CA PRO A 40 -4.16 -7.90 -6.42
C PRO A 40 -4.06 -8.83 -5.20
N LYS A 41 -3.97 -8.24 -4.01
CA LYS A 41 -3.80 -8.95 -2.75
C LYS A 41 -4.46 -8.17 -1.62
N VAL A 42 -5.23 -8.85 -0.78
CA VAL A 42 -5.92 -8.27 0.37
C VAL A 42 -5.59 -9.11 1.60
N ARG A 43 -5.20 -8.45 2.69
CA ARG A 43 -5.01 -9.10 3.99
C ARG A 43 -6.27 -8.92 4.81
N ALA A 44 -6.74 -10.00 5.41
CA ALA A 44 -7.85 -10.03 6.34
C ALA A 44 -7.41 -10.63 7.66
N PHE A 45 -8.19 -10.34 8.70
CA PHE A 45 -8.02 -10.95 10.00
C PHE A 45 -9.20 -11.84 10.31
N VAL A 46 -8.94 -12.97 10.98
CA VAL A 46 -9.99 -13.93 11.34
C VAL A 46 -11.12 -13.22 12.08
N GLY A 47 -12.35 -13.39 11.58
CA GLY A 47 -13.55 -12.78 12.18
C GLY A 47 -13.79 -11.30 11.83
N GLU A 48 -12.80 -10.58 11.30
CA GLU A 48 -12.93 -9.16 10.92
C GLU A 48 -13.41 -9.02 9.47
N GLN A 49 -14.49 -8.25 9.26
CA GLN A 49 -14.99 -7.98 7.91
C GLN A 49 -13.89 -7.37 7.03
N VAL A 50 -13.79 -7.85 5.79
CA VAL A 50 -12.83 -7.36 4.81
C VAL A 50 -13.51 -6.97 3.51
N LEU A 51 -13.08 -5.84 2.94
CA LEU A 51 -13.57 -5.32 1.66
C LEU A 51 -12.68 -5.82 0.50
N LEU A 52 -13.30 -6.45 -0.49
CA LEU A 52 -12.68 -6.79 -1.77
C LEU A 52 -13.05 -5.72 -2.79
N LYS A 53 -12.12 -4.79 -3.02
CA LYS A 53 -12.32 -3.67 -3.94
C LYS A 53 -12.28 -4.12 -5.40
N CYS A 54 -13.32 -3.78 -6.15
CA CYS A 54 -13.37 -3.90 -7.60
C CYS A 54 -14.02 -2.64 -8.18
N SER A 55 -13.30 -1.93 -9.05
CA SER A 55 -13.83 -0.79 -9.80
C SER A 55 -13.77 -1.07 -11.30
N PHE A 56 -14.66 -0.45 -12.06
CA PHE A 56 -14.68 -0.59 -13.51
C PHE A 56 -14.90 0.76 -14.20
N LYS A 57 -14.41 0.86 -15.42
CA LYS A 57 -14.66 1.99 -16.32
C LYS A 57 -15.20 1.45 -17.64
N SER A 58 -16.36 1.94 -18.04
CA SER A 58 -17.07 1.56 -19.25
C SER A 58 -17.07 2.73 -20.23
N SER A 59 -16.91 2.45 -21.53
CA SER A 59 -17.18 3.44 -22.58
C SER A 59 -18.68 3.62 -22.85
N SER A 60 -19.46 2.57 -22.62
CA SER A 60 -20.91 2.59 -22.76
C SER A 60 -21.61 3.06 -21.48
N PRO A 61 -22.78 3.71 -21.59
CA PRO A 61 -23.59 4.04 -20.41
C PRO A 61 -23.92 2.78 -19.59
N ILE A 62 -23.97 2.94 -18.27
CA ILE A 62 -24.40 1.87 -17.36
C ILE A 62 -25.92 1.70 -17.47
N THR A 63 -26.38 0.48 -17.70
CA THR A 63 -27.81 0.14 -17.85
C THR A 63 -28.21 -0.98 -16.90
N GLU A 64 -29.51 -1.30 -16.83
CA GLU A 64 -30.04 -2.42 -16.03
C GLU A 64 -29.54 -3.80 -16.49
N ASN A 65 -29.01 -3.88 -17.71
CA ASN A 65 -28.40 -5.08 -18.28
C ASN A 65 -26.96 -5.32 -17.78
N LEU A 66 -26.41 -4.41 -16.96
CA LEU A 66 -25.10 -4.59 -16.35
C LEU A 66 -25.13 -5.77 -15.38
N LEU A 67 -24.12 -6.64 -15.51
CA LEU A 67 -23.93 -7.80 -14.64
C LEU A 67 -22.60 -7.66 -13.91
N VAL A 68 -22.60 -8.02 -12.63
CA VAL A 68 -21.37 -8.24 -11.85
C VAL A 68 -21.41 -9.65 -11.29
N ASP A 69 -20.34 -10.39 -11.53
CA ASP A 69 -20.11 -11.71 -10.95
C ASP A 69 -18.83 -11.70 -10.13
N TRP A 70 -18.88 -12.29 -8.94
CA TRP A 70 -17.69 -12.68 -8.22
C TRP A 70 -17.59 -14.19 -8.16
N THR A 71 -16.43 -14.70 -8.55
CA THR A 71 -16.06 -16.11 -8.39
C THR A 71 -14.88 -16.26 -7.45
N TYR A 72 -14.77 -17.45 -6.87
CA TYR A 72 -13.74 -17.81 -5.92
C TYR A 72 -13.08 -19.12 -6.36
N ARG A 73 -11.76 -19.19 -6.15
CA ARG A 73 -10.97 -20.42 -6.28
C ARG A 73 -10.20 -20.66 -4.98
N PRO A 74 -10.35 -21.83 -4.33
CA PRO A 74 -9.56 -22.20 -3.17
C PRO A 74 -8.05 -22.22 -3.46
N LEU A 75 -7.23 -21.91 -2.44
CA LEU A 75 -5.76 -22.01 -2.56
C LEU A 75 -5.29 -23.44 -2.87
N THR A 76 -6.02 -24.45 -2.39
CA THR A 76 -5.78 -25.88 -2.66
C THR A 76 -6.03 -26.28 -4.12
N GLY A 77 -6.54 -25.36 -4.95
CA GLY A 77 -7.06 -25.65 -6.28
C GLY A 77 -8.49 -26.20 -6.23
N GLY A 78 -9.02 -26.55 -7.40
CA GLY A 78 -10.38 -27.03 -7.57
C GLY A 78 -11.23 -26.19 -8.53
N PRO A 79 -12.53 -26.52 -8.66
CA PRO A 79 -13.46 -25.77 -9.50
C PRO A 79 -13.64 -24.34 -8.99
N MET A 80 -13.99 -23.43 -9.90
CA MET A 80 -14.41 -22.08 -9.50
C MET A 80 -15.82 -22.12 -8.94
N GLU A 81 -16.04 -21.45 -7.82
CA GLU A 81 -17.33 -21.30 -7.17
C GLU A 81 -17.85 -19.88 -7.42
N ARG A 82 -19.11 -19.71 -7.83
CA ARG A 82 -19.76 -18.39 -7.81
C ARG A 82 -20.13 -18.06 -6.37
N VAL A 83 -19.77 -16.86 -5.91
CA VAL A 83 -20.02 -16.41 -4.54
C VAL A 83 -20.97 -15.22 -4.47
N PHE A 84 -21.11 -14.47 -5.56
CA PHE A 84 -22.02 -13.34 -5.66
C PHE A 84 -22.37 -13.04 -7.11
N HIS A 85 -23.62 -12.60 -7.33
CA HIS A 85 -24.13 -12.12 -8.60
C HIS A 85 -24.90 -10.82 -8.39
N TYR A 86 -24.82 -9.89 -9.33
CA TYR A 86 -25.65 -8.68 -9.36
C TYR A 86 -26.27 -8.53 -10.74
N GLN A 87 -27.58 -8.28 -10.75
CA GLN A 87 -28.33 -7.88 -11.92
C GLN A 87 -29.47 -6.97 -11.47
N SER A 88 -29.26 -5.66 -11.57
CA SER A 88 -30.10 -4.59 -11.00
C SER A 88 -30.26 -4.62 -9.47
N ILE A 89 -30.24 -5.80 -8.85
CA ILE A 89 -30.21 -6.04 -7.41
C ILE A 89 -29.13 -7.07 -7.06
N PRO A 90 -28.61 -7.06 -5.82
CA PRO A 90 -27.59 -8.02 -5.37
C PRO A 90 -28.18 -9.39 -5.01
N TYR A 91 -27.50 -10.44 -5.46
CA TYR A 91 -27.81 -11.85 -5.20
C TYR A 91 -26.57 -12.54 -4.60
N PRO A 92 -26.36 -12.45 -3.27
CA PRO A 92 -25.33 -13.27 -2.61
C PRO A 92 -25.68 -14.75 -2.73
N THR A 93 -24.65 -15.59 -2.75
CA THR A 93 -24.85 -17.04 -2.91
C THR A 93 -25.54 -17.64 -1.69
N ALA A 94 -26.53 -18.50 -1.93
CA ALA A 94 -27.31 -19.20 -0.90
C ALA A 94 -26.72 -20.57 -0.45
N ALA A 95 -25.59 -21.00 -1.03
CA ALA A 95 -24.99 -22.31 -0.80
C ALA A 95 -23.44 -22.27 -0.78
N GLY A 96 -22.79 -23.35 -0.36
CA GLY A 96 -21.33 -23.40 -0.32
C GLY A 96 -20.70 -22.60 0.81
N ARG A 97 -19.38 -22.46 0.78
CA ARG A 97 -18.57 -21.98 1.94
C ARG A 97 -18.80 -20.52 2.33
N PHE A 98 -19.26 -19.70 1.39
CA PHE A 98 -19.48 -18.26 1.60
C PHE A 98 -20.94 -17.89 1.81
N LYS A 99 -21.81 -18.89 2.00
CA LYS A 99 -23.22 -18.69 2.32
C LYS A 99 -23.36 -17.72 3.50
N ASP A 100 -24.21 -16.72 3.35
CA ASP A 100 -24.52 -15.68 4.34
C ASP A 100 -23.32 -14.81 4.78
N ARG A 101 -22.14 -14.99 4.17
CA ARG A 101 -20.92 -14.23 4.50
C ARG A 101 -20.52 -13.20 3.46
N ILE A 102 -21.17 -13.16 2.30
CA ILE A 102 -20.92 -12.12 1.28
C ILE A 102 -21.99 -11.04 1.35
N SER A 103 -21.55 -9.79 1.34
CA SER A 103 -22.41 -8.62 1.27
C SER A 103 -21.99 -7.69 0.14
N TRP A 104 -22.96 -7.04 -0.48
CA TRP A 104 -22.71 -6.03 -1.51
C TRP A 104 -22.17 -4.76 -0.86
N ALA A 105 -21.06 -4.25 -1.37
CA ALA A 105 -20.42 -3.02 -0.87
C ALA A 105 -20.19 -1.97 -1.98
N GLY A 106 -20.59 -2.28 -3.21
CA GLY A 106 -20.37 -1.45 -4.38
C GLY A 106 -21.51 -0.48 -4.69
N ASN A 107 -21.30 0.31 -5.73
CA ASN A 107 -22.30 1.16 -6.36
C ASN A 107 -21.99 1.19 -7.87
N VAL A 108 -22.77 0.42 -8.64
CA VAL A 108 -22.52 0.26 -10.08
C VAL A 108 -22.63 1.58 -10.83
N ALA A 109 -23.45 2.52 -10.39
CA ALA A 109 -23.60 3.84 -11.01
C ALA A 109 -22.29 4.66 -10.94
N ASN A 110 -21.45 4.38 -9.96
CA ASN A 110 -20.13 5.00 -9.77
C ASN A 110 -18.98 4.13 -10.30
N GLY A 111 -19.27 3.05 -11.02
CA GLY A 111 -18.25 2.11 -11.47
C GLY A 111 -17.65 1.28 -10.33
N ASP A 112 -18.38 1.01 -9.26
CA ASP A 112 -17.92 0.23 -8.11
C ASP A 112 -18.68 -1.11 -8.01
N ALA A 113 -17.92 -2.20 -8.10
CA ALA A 113 -18.36 -3.58 -8.10
C ALA A 113 -17.87 -4.35 -6.85
N SER A 114 -17.54 -3.65 -5.77
CA SER A 114 -16.94 -4.24 -4.56
C SER A 114 -17.91 -5.10 -3.74
N ILE A 115 -17.36 -6.14 -3.11
CA ILE A 115 -18.06 -6.98 -2.12
C ILE A 115 -17.31 -6.98 -0.80
N ALA A 116 -18.01 -7.27 0.30
CA ALA A 116 -17.40 -7.49 1.60
C ALA A 116 -17.61 -8.94 2.06
N VAL A 117 -16.54 -9.55 2.56
CA VAL A 117 -16.53 -10.88 3.18
C VAL A 117 -16.63 -10.70 4.69
N GLN A 118 -17.68 -11.25 5.27
CA GLN A 118 -17.96 -11.24 6.71
C GLN A 118 -17.29 -12.44 7.37
N SER A 119 -16.73 -12.21 8.56
CA SER A 119 -16.12 -13.25 9.40
C SER A 119 -15.25 -14.24 8.60
N PRO A 120 -14.17 -13.76 7.94
CA PRO A 120 -13.27 -14.61 7.18
C PRO A 120 -12.52 -15.58 8.10
N GLU A 121 -12.23 -16.76 7.58
CA GLU A 121 -11.53 -17.86 8.24
C GLU A 121 -10.23 -18.21 7.52
N LEU A 122 -9.31 -18.92 8.19
CA LEU A 122 -8.03 -19.33 7.57
C LEU A 122 -8.23 -20.23 6.32
N SER A 123 -9.32 -20.99 6.31
CA SER A 123 -9.77 -21.86 5.20
C SER A 123 -10.24 -21.08 3.96
N ASP A 124 -10.56 -19.78 4.11
CA ASP A 124 -11.03 -18.93 3.02
C ASP A 124 -9.90 -18.42 2.12
N ASN A 125 -8.65 -18.68 2.50
CA ASN A 125 -7.49 -18.35 1.68
C ASN A 125 -7.67 -18.85 0.24
N GLY A 126 -7.54 -17.94 -0.71
CA GLY A 126 -7.81 -18.23 -2.11
C GLY A 126 -7.85 -16.99 -2.97
N THR A 127 -8.36 -17.16 -4.18
CA THR A 127 -8.38 -16.12 -5.21
C THR A 127 -9.81 -15.79 -5.60
N PHE A 128 -10.17 -14.54 -5.42
CA PHE A 128 -11.44 -13.97 -5.88
C PHE A 128 -11.25 -13.31 -7.24
N ILE A 129 -12.26 -13.38 -8.11
CA ILE A 129 -12.22 -12.81 -9.45
C ILE A 129 -13.50 -12.00 -9.63
N CYS A 130 -13.32 -10.72 -9.99
CA CYS A 130 -14.41 -9.81 -10.30
C CYS A 130 -14.61 -9.78 -11.82
N SER A 131 -15.81 -10.10 -12.28
CA SER A 131 -16.22 -9.99 -13.68
C SER A 131 -17.36 -8.98 -13.78
N VAL A 132 -17.22 -8.01 -14.67
CA VAL A 132 -18.26 -7.03 -14.99
C VAL A 132 -18.58 -7.17 -16.46
N LYS A 133 -19.88 -7.12 -16.79
CA LYS A 133 -20.36 -7.11 -18.18
C LYS A 133 -21.30 -5.94 -18.34
N ASN A 134 -20.99 -5.04 -19.27
CA ASN A 134 -21.86 -3.94 -19.65
C ASN A 134 -21.98 -3.89 -21.18
N PRO A 135 -22.87 -4.70 -21.79
CA PRO A 135 -23.01 -4.72 -23.25
C PRO A 135 -23.29 -3.31 -23.81
N PRO A 136 -22.73 -2.96 -24.98
CA PRO A 136 -21.94 -3.78 -25.90
C PRO A 136 -20.44 -3.83 -25.59
N ASP A 137 -19.98 -3.27 -24.45
CA ASP A 137 -18.56 -3.23 -24.11
C ASP A 137 -17.98 -4.64 -23.89
N VAL A 138 -16.76 -4.83 -24.39
CA VAL A 138 -15.98 -6.05 -24.19
C VAL A 138 -14.92 -5.76 -23.13
N TYR A 139 -14.82 -6.63 -22.13
CA TYR A 139 -13.77 -6.52 -21.13
C TYR A 139 -12.44 -7.02 -21.70
N HIS A 140 -11.35 -6.30 -21.39
CA HIS A 140 -10.01 -6.71 -21.82
C HIS A 140 -9.25 -7.51 -20.76
N ASN A 141 -9.70 -7.46 -19.51
CA ASN A 141 -8.99 -8.08 -18.40
C ASN A 141 -9.93 -8.67 -17.35
N LEU A 142 -9.42 -9.66 -16.61
CA LEU A 142 -10.13 -10.33 -15.52
C LEU A 142 -9.26 -10.26 -14.26
N PRO A 143 -9.39 -9.18 -13.45
CA PRO A 143 -8.51 -8.98 -12.31
C PRO A 143 -8.80 -10.01 -11.22
N GLN A 144 -7.72 -10.48 -10.60
CA GLN A 144 -7.74 -11.47 -9.53
C GLN A 144 -7.28 -10.83 -8.22
N THR A 145 -7.93 -11.19 -7.12
CA THR A 145 -7.63 -10.73 -5.77
C THR A 145 -7.30 -11.92 -4.89
N VAL A 146 -6.05 -12.02 -4.45
CA VAL A 146 -5.63 -13.05 -3.48
C VAL A 146 -6.01 -12.59 -2.08
N LEU A 147 -6.91 -13.32 -1.42
CA LEU A 147 -7.27 -13.10 -0.03
C LEU A 147 -6.33 -13.90 0.88
N LEU A 148 -5.66 -13.20 1.80
CA LEU A 148 -4.86 -13.81 2.86
C LEU A 148 -5.44 -13.49 4.23
N VAL A 149 -5.98 -14.50 4.88
CA VAL A 149 -6.53 -14.43 6.23
C VAL A 149 -5.45 -14.82 7.24
N THR A 150 -5.29 -14.00 8.26
CA THR A 150 -4.30 -14.18 9.34
C THR A 150 -4.94 -13.92 10.69
N GLU A 151 -4.36 -14.43 11.77
CA GLU A 151 -4.81 -14.07 13.11
C GLU A 151 -4.21 -12.73 13.55
N ARG A 152 -4.97 -11.95 14.32
CA ARG A 152 -4.40 -10.81 15.04
C ARG A 152 -3.45 -11.35 16.09
N GLY A 153 -2.21 -10.87 16.08
CA GLY A 153 -1.31 -11.04 17.22
C GLY A 153 -1.92 -10.37 18.44
N LYS A 154 -2.43 -11.16 19.38
CA LYS A 154 -2.77 -10.66 20.71
C LYS A 154 -1.45 -10.46 21.45
N LEU A 155 -1.21 -9.27 22.00
CA LEU A 155 -0.16 -9.11 23.00
C LEU A 155 -0.49 -10.07 24.13
N SER A 156 0.37 -11.07 24.34
CA SER A 156 0.20 -12.01 25.44
C SER A 156 0.09 -11.22 26.75
N SER A 157 -0.72 -11.69 27.70
CA SER A 157 -0.78 -11.10 29.03
C SER A 157 0.62 -10.96 29.64
N ALA A 158 1.52 -11.89 29.36
CA ALA A 158 2.93 -11.81 29.75
C ALA A 158 3.68 -10.62 29.13
N ALA A 159 3.41 -10.29 27.87
CA ALA A 159 4.02 -9.13 27.19
C ALA A 159 3.47 -7.80 27.73
N LEU A 160 2.19 -7.76 28.10
CA LEU A 160 1.60 -6.57 28.72
C LEU A 160 2.13 -6.36 30.15
N LEU A 161 2.23 -7.44 30.93
CA LEU A 161 2.79 -7.40 32.28
C LEU A 161 4.28 -7.04 32.26
N SER A 162 5.03 -7.57 31.31
CA SER A 162 6.45 -7.21 31.17
C SER A 162 6.60 -5.72 30.86
N ILE A 163 5.84 -5.17 29.92
CA ILE A 163 5.87 -3.74 29.61
C ILE A 163 5.50 -2.91 30.85
N LEU A 164 4.46 -3.29 31.60
CA LEU A 164 4.01 -2.57 32.78
C LEU A 164 5.07 -2.53 33.90
N VAL A 165 5.84 -3.60 34.07
CA VAL A 165 6.88 -3.68 35.10
C VAL A 165 8.17 -3.02 34.63
N PHE A 166 8.66 -3.37 33.43
CA PHE A 166 9.98 -2.93 32.98
C PHE A 166 10.00 -1.48 32.52
N ALA A 167 8.94 -0.96 31.90
CA ALA A 167 8.90 0.44 31.44
C ALA A 167 9.12 1.48 32.56
N PRO A 168 8.41 1.44 33.71
CA PRO A 168 8.66 2.39 34.80
C PRO A 168 10.02 2.21 35.45
N SER A 169 10.51 0.98 35.60
CA SER A 169 11.85 0.71 36.15
C SER A 169 12.94 1.34 35.28
N ILE A 170 12.85 1.15 33.96
CA ILE A 170 13.79 1.76 33.00
C ILE A 170 13.70 3.28 33.08
N LEU A 171 12.50 3.85 33.15
CA LEU A 171 12.32 5.30 33.28
C LEU A 171 13.00 5.87 34.53
N VAL A 172 12.85 5.20 35.69
CA VAL A 172 13.50 5.62 36.94
C VAL A 172 15.02 5.56 36.81
N VAL A 173 15.57 4.47 36.27
CA VAL A 173 17.03 4.32 36.07
C VAL A 173 17.57 5.42 35.16
N VAL A 174 16.90 5.70 34.04
CA VAL A 174 17.29 6.78 33.13
C VAL A 174 17.25 8.14 33.82
N LEU A 175 16.21 8.43 34.60
CA LEU A 175 16.11 9.69 35.37
C LEU A 175 17.23 9.82 36.40
N LEU A 176 17.60 8.74 37.08
CA LEU A 176 18.74 8.73 38.01
C LEU A 176 20.05 8.98 37.27
N LEU A 177 20.30 8.29 36.15
CA LEU A 177 21.51 8.50 35.33
C LEU A 177 21.62 9.93 34.81
N VAL A 178 20.52 10.54 34.37
CA VAL A 178 20.49 11.95 33.93
C VAL A 178 20.80 12.89 35.11
N ARG A 179 20.23 12.66 36.30
CA ARG A 179 20.54 13.46 37.49
C ARG A 179 22.00 13.35 37.90
N MET A 180 22.55 12.13 37.91
CA MET A 180 23.96 11.90 38.22
C MET A 180 24.88 12.55 37.18
N GLY A 181 24.56 12.46 35.89
CA GLY A 181 25.32 13.11 34.81
C GLY A 181 25.29 14.65 34.88
N ARG A 182 24.14 15.25 35.20
CA ARG A 182 24.02 16.71 35.43
C ARG A 182 24.83 17.16 36.65
N LYS A 183 24.79 16.40 37.75
CA LYS A 183 25.59 16.68 38.94
C LYS A 183 27.08 16.58 38.66
N PHE A 184 27.53 15.55 37.94
CA PHE A 184 28.94 15.39 37.57
C PHE A 184 29.43 16.51 36.65
N ARG A 185 28.61 16.96 35.68
CA ARG A 185 28.94 18.14 34.84
C ARG A 185 29.03 19.43 35.66
N ALA A 186 28.11 19.67 36.60
CA ALA A 186 28.15 20.84 37.47
C ALA A 186 29.35 20.83 38.45
N VAL A 187 29.75 19.65 38.95
CA VAL A 187 30.96 19.50 39.77
C VAL A 187 32.23 19.72 38.94
N LYS A 188 32.25 19.24 37.70
CA LYS A 188 33.35 19.47 36.75
C LYS A 188 33.50 20.94 36.35
N GLU A 189 32.40 21.68 36.19
CA GLU A 189 32.45 23.13 35.96
C GLU A 189 32.95 23.91 37.18
N LYS A 190 32.64 23.45 38.40
CA LYS A 190 33.18 24.02 39.64
C LYS A 190 34.65 23.66 39.93
N GLY A 191 35.20 22.64 39.25
CA GLY A 191 36.58 22.16 39.42
C GLY A 191 37.63 22.90 38.59
N LYS A 192 37.27 23.86 37.74
CA LYS A 192 38.23 24.74 37.05
C LYS A 192 38.47 26.01 37.87
N CYS A 193 39.25 25.91 38.95
CA CYS A 193 39.88 27.09 39.54
C CYS A 193 41.14 27.42 38.73
N GLY A 194 41.18 28.63 38.18
CA GLY A 194 42.21 29.07 37.24
C GLY A 194 43.59 29.24 37.87
N TYR A 195 44.63 28.79 37.16
CA TYR A 195 46.01 29.10 37.49
C TYR A 195 46.35 30.50 36.96
N LYS A 196 46.43 31.49 37.85
CA LYS A 196 47.10 32.76 37.53
C LYS A 196 48.60 32.48 37.49
N LYS A 197 49.20 32.78 36.35
CA LYS A 197 50.64 32.71 36.10
C LYS A 197 51.35 33.74 37.00
N SER A 198 52.20 33.27 37.92
CA SER A 198 53.25 34.08 38.54
C SER A 198 54.60 33.39 38.34
N SER A 199 55.60 34.22 38.09
CA SER A 199 56.95 33.86 37.70
C SER A 199 57.80 33.40 38.89
N ILE A 200 58.75 32.53 38.55
CA ILE A 200 60.05 32.30 39.18
C ILE A 200 60.13 31.31 40.36
N GLU A 201 61.01 30.32 40.08
CA GLU A 201 61.81 29.47 40.97
C GLU A 201 61.31 28.10 41.46
N VAL A 202 62.32 27.24 41.55
CA VAL A 202 62.39 25.78 41.56
C VAL A 202 62.37 25.26 43.00
N SER A 203 61.65 24.18 43.26
CA SER A 203 62.14 22.95 43.91
C SER A 203 61.00 22.01 44.29
N ASP A 204 61.27 20.72 44.13
CA ASP A 204 60.53 19.57 44.66
C ASP A 204 60.12 19.75 46.13
N ASP A 205 58.84 19.54 46.45
CA ASP A 205 58.43 18.55 47.46
C ASP A 205 56.89 18.41 47.57
N ARG A 206 56.50 17.22 47.99
CA ARG A 206 55.14 16.67 48.15
C ARG A 206 54.14 17.65 48.78
N MET A 207 52.92 17.76 48.21
CA MET A 207 51.63 17.54 48.90
C MET A 207 50.44 17.90 47.98
N CYS A 208 49.80 16.90 47.39
CA CYS A 208 48.34 16.88 47.20
C CYS A 208 47.89 15.44 46.99
N CYS A 209 48.17 14.62 48.00
CA CYS A 209 47.43 13.39 48.23
C CYS A 209 46.06 13.80 48.79
N MET A 210 45.00 13.70 47.96
CA MET A 210 43.66 13.20 48.34
C MET A 210 42.62 13.56 47.27
N CYS A 211 42.64 12.81 46.17
CA CYS A 211 41.40 12.47 45.45
C CYS A 211 41.33 10.97 45.10
N GLU A 212 42.34 10.18 45.48
CA GLU A 212 42.40 8.72 45.21
C GLU A 212 41.72 7.86 46.30
N LEU A 213 41.25 8.42 47.42
CA LEU A 213 40.86 7.61 48.59
C LEU A 213 39.36 7.31 48.78
N CYS A 214 38.50 7.55 47.80
CA CYS A 214 37.09 7.11 47.86
C CYS A 214 36.69 6.14 46.73
N VAL A 215 37.66 5.47 46.11
CA VAL A 215 37.41 4.33 45.21
C VAL A 215 37.09 3.04 46.00
N LEU A 216 37.27 3.04 47.32
CA LEU A 216 37.18 1.82 48.14
C LEU A 216 36.21 2.01 49.33
N HIS A 217 34.87 1.94 49.14
CA HIS A 217 34.01 1.52 50.26
C HIS A 217 32.56 1.05 50.00
N PHE A 218 32.17 0.58 48.81
CA PHE A 218 30.94 -0.23 48.71
C PHE A 218 31.15 -1.46 47.82
N GLY A 219 31.36 -2.60 48.49
CA GLY A 219 31.54 -3.91 47.87
C GLY A 219 30.23 -4.54 47.41
N VAL A 220 30.32 -5.33 46.35
CA VAL A 220 29.30 -6.32 45.97
C VAL A 220 30.01 -7.67 45.84
N LYS A 221 29.59 -8.60 46.68
CA LYS A 221 29.88 -10.03 46.66
C LYS A 221 28.87 -10.69 45.71
N SER A 222 29.34 -11.42 44.72
CA SER A 222 28.51 -12.21 43.78
C SER A 222 28.53 -13.70 44.17
N PRO A 223 27.42 -14.47 44.00
CA PRO A 223 27.50 -15.92 43.92
C PRO A 223 28.16 -16.38 42.62
#